data_AF-A0A286G2X2-F1
#
_entry.id   AF-A0A286G2X2-F1
#
_cell.length_a   1.000
_cell.length_b   1.000
_cell.length_c   1.000
_cell.angle_alpha   90.00
_cell.angle_beta   90.00
_cell.angle_gamma   90.00
#
_symmetry.space_group_name_H-M   'P 1'
#
loop_
_entity.id
_entity.type
_entity.pdbx_description
1 polymer ?
#
loop_
_entity_poly.entity_id
_entity_poly.type
_entity_poly.pdbx_seq_one_letter_code
_entity_poly.pdbx_strand_id
1 'polypeptide(L)'
;MTEIIRTLLFGGLGAVVLALAFVDLLVTTLTVGGTGPFTRRLPPLLWRLARATGRRGVLAYTGMVTLLGIALVWILLLWGGWLLVFSADPWSVVVAQTGRPATLVERTYFVGYTLFTLGLGDYKPHGGTWQMLSVLVVASGLTAVTLIISYIVPVVSAAAQRRALAAHLAALGRSPRDILHRAWNGRDFKGLEPHLQALVGRLTQQAQ
;
A
#
# COMPACT_ATOMS: atom_id res chain seq x y z
N MET A 1 5.59 39.34 -1.45
CA MET A 1 6.61 38.47 -0.79
C MET A 1 5.96 37.28 -0.09
N THR A 2 4.90 37.48 0.71
CA THR A 2 4.13 36.41 1.38
C THR A 2 3.54 35.37 0.42
N GLU A 3 3.01 35.79 -0.73
CA GLU A 3 2.45 34.89 -1.75
C GLU A 3 3.51 33.95 -2.37
N ILE A 4 4.68 34.48 -2.75
CA ILE A 4 5.78 33.68 -3.31
C ILE A 4 6.29 32.64 -2.30
N ILE A 5 6.44 33.05 -1.04
CA ILE A 5 6.85 32.16 0.04
C ILE A 5 5.81 31.05 0.23
N ARG A 6 4.51 31.38 0.22
CA ARG A 6 3.44 30.38 0.32
C ARG A 6 3.51 29.38 -0.84
N THR A 7 3.67 29.86 -2.07
CA THR A 7 3.76 29.00 -3.26
C THR A 7 4.94 28.04 -3.17
N LEU A 8 6.13 28.54 -2.80
CA LEU A 8 7.32 27.71 -2.65
C LEU A 8 7.18 26.69 -1.50
N LEU A 9 6.61 27.09 -0.37
CA LEU A 9 6.42 26.21 0.79
C LEU A 9 5.40 25.10 0.51
N PHE A 10 4.20 25.44 0.08
CA PHE A 10 3.14 24.46 -0.15
C PHE A 10 3.44 23.58 -1.38
N GLY A 11 3.92 24.18 -2.47
CA GLY A 11 4.32 23.44 -3.67
C GLY A 11 5.51 22.50 -3.40
N GLY A 12 6.54 23.00 -2.72
CA GLY A 12 7.72 22.20 -2.35
C GLY A 12 7.37 21.06 -1.38
N LEU A 13 6.60 21.35 -0.33
CA LEU A 13 6.15 20.32 0.61
C LEU A 13 5.27 19.27 -0.08
N GLY A 14 4.34 19.70 -0.95
CA GLY A 14 3.51 18.81 -1.74
C GLY A 14 4.35 17.89 -2.63
N ALA A 15 5.33 18.44 -3.35
CA ALA A 15 6.25 17.67 -4.18
C ALA A 15 7.05 16.63 -3.38
N VAL A 16 7.54 17.00 -2.18
CA VAL A 16 8.25 16.07 -1.28
C VAL A 16 7.32 14.93 -0.82
N VAL A 17 6.08 15.25 -0.42
CA VAL A 17 5.08 14.24 -0.03
C VAL A 17 4.79 13.28 -1.18
N LEU A 18 4.59 13.81 -2.40
CA LEU A 18 4.36 13.00 -3.60
C LEU A 18 5.57 12.11 -3.91
N ALA A 19 6.79 12.64 -3.86
CA ALA A 19 7.99 11.85 -4.08
C ALA A 19 8.13 10.72 -3.07
N LEU A 20 7.89 11.00 -1.78
CA LEU A 20 7.92 9.98 -0.73
C LEU A 20 6.82 8.92 -0.92
N ALA A 21 5.61 9.33 -1.33
CA ALA A 21 4.52 8.41 -1.63
C ALA A 21 4.86 7.48 -2.80
N PHE A 22 5.42 8.02 -3.89
CA PHE A 22 5.85 7.23 -5.04
C PHE A 22 7.02 6.31 -4.72
N VAL A 23 8.02 6.77 -3.96
CA VAL A 23 9.12 5.91 -3.51
C VAL A 23 8.58 4.76 -2.67
N ASP A 24 7.66 5.02 -1.74
CA ASP A 24 7.04 3.97 -0.91
C ASP A 24 6.24 2.98 -1.75
N LEU A 25 5.42 3.49 -2.68
CA LEU A 25 4.62 2.70 -3.62
C LEU A 25 5.51 1.81 -4.50
N LEU A 26 6.49 2.39 -5.20
CA LEU A 26 7.36 1.66 -6.12
C LEU A 26 8.25 0.65 -5.40
N VAL A 27 8.86 1.03 -4.26
CA VAL A 27 9.68 0.10 -3.49
C VAL A 27 8.83 -1.06 -2.99
N THR A 28 7.68 -0.79 -2.38
CA THR A 28 6.84 -1.85 -1.81
C THR A 28 6.26 -2.79 -2.86
N THR A 29 5.94 -2.28 -4.05
CA THR A 29 5.28 -3.08 -5.09
C THR A 29 6.22 -3.72 -6.10
N LEU A 30 7.35 -3.09 -6.42
CA LEU A 30 8.26 -3.54 -7.47
C LEU A 30 9.54 -4.20 -6.93
N THR A 31 9.87 -4.04 -5.65
CA THR A 31 11.07 -4.69 -5.08
C THR A 31 10.72 -5.96 -4.32
N VAL A 32 11.48 -7.02 -4.56
CA VAL A 32 11.22 -8.38 -4.06
C VAL A 32 11.46 -8.51 -2.53
N GLY A 33 12.14 -7.54 -1.90
CA GLY A 33 12.41 -7.57 -0.46
C GLY A 33 12.39 -6.21 0.25
N GLY A 34 12.06 -5.12 -0.45
CA GLY A 34 12.01 -3.78 0.12
C GLY A 34 10.60 -3.43 0.58
N THR A 35 10.48 -2.93 1.80
CA THR A 35 9.24 -2.31 2.28
C THR A 35 9.48 -0.81 2.42
N GLY A 36 8.63 0.00 1.79
CA GLY A 36 8.73 1.46 1.89
C GLY A 36 8.63 1.97 3.34
N PRO A 37 9.10 3.20 3.61
CA PRO A 37 9.17 3.78 4.96
C PRO A 37 7.82 3.88 5.69
N PHE A 38 6.71 4.16 4.98
CA PHE A 38 5.36 4.19 5.53
C PHE A 38 4.78 2.79 5.67
N THR A 39 4.93 1.97 4.63
CA THR A 39 4.44 0.59 4.63
C THR A 39 5.07 -0.22 5.77
N ARG A 40 6.36 -0.02 6.07
CA ARG A 40 7.06 -0.74 7.14
C ARG A 40 6.54 -0.43 8.55
N ARG A 41 5.94 0.75 8.75
CA ARG A 41 5.47 1.22 10.07
C ARG A 41 4.05 0.78 10.40
N LEU A 42 3.22 0.48 9.39
CA LEU A 42 1.82 0.13 9.56
C LEU A 42 1.59 -1.22 10.28
N PRO A 43 2.23 -2.33 9.88
CA PRO A 43 1.99 -3.65 10.48
C PRO A 43 2.22 -3.72 12.00
N PRO A 44 3.34 -3.21 12.57
CA PRO A 44 3.55 -3.27 14.01
C PRO A 44 2.57 -2.39 14.79
N LEU A 45 2.12 -1.27 14.21
CA LEU A 45 1.11 -0.40 14.80
C LEU A 45 -0.24 -1.10 14.86
N LEU A 46 -0.71 -1.63 13.73
CA LEU A 46 -1.98 -2.35 13.63
C LEU A 46 -1.97 -3.62 14.50
N TRP A 47 -0.85 -4.31 14.60
CA TRP A 47 -0.69 -5.45 15.50
C TRP A 47 -0.81 -5.06 16.98
N ARG A 48 -0.18 -3.94 17.39
CA ARG A 48 -0.30 -3.43 18.77
C ARG A 48 -1.74 -3.05 19.10
N LEU A 49 -2.44 -2.36 18.19
CA LEU A 49 -3.84 -2.00 18.33
C LEU A 49 -4.74 -3.25 18.40
N ALA A 50 -4.52 -4.23 17.52
CA ALA A 50 -5.27 -5.49 17.53
C ALA A 50 -5.09 -6.26 18.84
N ARG A 51 -3.86 -6.33 19.38
CA ARG A 51 -3.59 -6.98 20.68
C ARG A 51 -4.28 -6.27 21.84
N ALA A 52 -4.37 -4.93 21.82
CA ALA A 52 -5.05 -4.17 22.86
C ALA A 52 -6.54 -4.52 22.97
N THR A 53 -7.17 -5.03 21.90
CA THR A 53 -8.57 -5.48 21.94
C THR A 53 -8.80 -6.81 22.65
N GLY A 54 -7.75 -7.62 22.87
CA GLY A 54 -7.84 -8.95 23.51
C GLY A 54 -8.62 -10.03 22.73
N ARG A 55 -9.20 -9.70 21.57
CA ARG A 55 -10.08 -10.60 20.82
C ARG A 55 -9.31 -11.38 19.75
N ARG A 56 -9.20 -12.70 19.90
CA ARG A 56 -8.56 -13.61 18.92
C ARG A 56 -9.07 -13.43 17.49
N GLY A 57 -10.35 -13.11 17.31
CA GLY A 57 -10.93 -12.82 16.00
C GLY A 57 -10.31 -11.60 15.29
N VAL A 58 -9.96 -10.55 16.03
CA VAL A 58 -9.35 -9.33 15.48
C VAL A 58 -7.93 -9.60 14.96
N LEU A 59 -7.20 -10.50 15.62
CA LEU A 59 -5.88 -10.94 15.16
C LEU A 59 -5.95 -11.70 13.83
N ALA A 60 -7.04 -12.43 13.56
CA ALA A 60 -7.22 -13.15 12.30
C ALA A 60 -7.37 -12.22 11.09
N TYR A 61 -7.96 -11.03 11.27
CA TYR A 61 -8.14 -10.02 10.20
C TYR A 61 -6.97 -9.06 10.05
N THR A 62 -5.97 -9.11 10.94
CA THR A 62 -4.89 -8.10 10.97
C THR A 62 -4.10 -8.06 9.65
N GLY A 63 -3.93 -9.18 8.96
CA GLY A 63 -3.30 -9.22 7.64
C GLY A 63 -4.09 -8.45 6.57
N MET A 64 -5.40 -8.68 6.49
CA MET A 64 -6.29 -7.98 5.53
C MET A 64 -6.36 -6.48 5.83
N VAL A 65 -6.53 -6.12 7.11
CA VAL A 65 -6.56 -4.71 7.55
C VAL A 65 -5.24 -4.01 7.26
N THR A 66 -4.10 -4.71 7.38
CA THR A 66 -2.79 -4.15 7.04
C THR A 66 -2.70 -3.83 5.56
N LEU A 67 -3.12 -4.73 4.67
CA LEU A 67 -3.10 -4.49 3.22
C LEU A 67 -3.99 -3.32 2.81
N LEU A 68 -5.23 -3.29 3.31
CA LEU A 68 -6.15 -2.17 3.05
C LEU A 68 -5.61 -0.86 3.64
N GLY A 69 -4.99 -0.90 4.82
CA GLY A 69 -4.37 0.24 5.45
C GLY A 69 -3.21 0.81 4.62
N ILE A 70 -2.36 -0.04 4.05
CA ILE A 70 -1.25 0.38 3.17
C ILE A 70 -1.80 1.10 1.94
N ALA A 71 -2.80 0.50 1.26
CA ALA A 71 -3.45 1.11 0.10
C ALA A 71 -4.07 2.48 0.45
N LEU A 72 -4.76 2.57 1.60
CA LEU A 72 -5.35 3.81 2.07
C LEU A 72 -4.28 4.88 2.34
N VAL A 73 -3.16 4.53 2.97
CA VAL A 73 -2.07 5.47 3.22
C VAL A 73 -1.51 6.04 1.92
N TRP A 74 -1.29 5.23 0.89
CA TRP A 74 -0.83 5.74 -0.40
C TRP A 74 -1.83 6.70 -1.04
N ILE A 75 -3.12 6.36 -1.03
CA ILE A 75 -4.18 7.23 -1.54
C ILE A 75 -4.20 8.56 -0.79
N LEU A 76 -4.14 8.52 0.55
CA LEU A 76 -4.15 9.74 1.37
C LEU A 76 -2.89 10.60 1.17
N LEU A 77 -1.72 9.99 1.02
CA LEU A 77 -0.48 10.72 0.73
C LEU A 77 -0.51 11.38 -0.64
N LEU A 78 -1.01 10.68 -1.68
CA LEU A 78 -1.17 11.26 -3.01
C LEU A 78 -2.21 12.37 -3.02
N TRP A 79 -3.37 12.14 -2.40
CA TRP A 79 -4.43 13.13 -2.30
C TRP A 79 -3.97 14.38 -1.55
N GLY A 80 -3.34 14.21 -0.39
CA GLY A 80 -2.78 15.31 0.41
C GLY A 80 -1.62 16.02 -0.30
N GLY A 81 -0.71 15.28 -0.92
CA GLY A 81 0.42 15.85 -1.66
C GLY A 81 -0.04 16.74 -2.82
N TRP A 82 -1.00 16.27 -3.61
CA TRP A 82 -1.59 17.07 -4.68
C TRP A 82 -2.42 18.23 -4.15
N LEU A 83 -3.18 18.04 -3.07
CA LEU A 83 -3.90 19.15 -2.43
C LEU A 83 -2.95 20.27 -1.99
N LEU A 84 -1.77 19.93 -1.44
CA LEU A 84 -0.73 20.90 -1.10
C LEU A 84 -0.22 21.64 -2.34
N VAL A 85 0.05 20.91 -3.44
CA VAL A 85 0.47 21.51 -4.72
C VAL A 85 -0.57 22.49 -5.25
N PHE A 86 -1.85 22.10 -5.31
CA PHE A 86 -2.93 22.99 -5.76
C PHE A 86 -3.26 24.09 -4.74
N SER A 87 -2.89 23.96 -3.47
CA SER A 87 -3.04 25.03 -2.48
C SER A 87 -1.93 26.08 -2.52
N ALA A 88 -0.87 25.85 -3.33
CA ALA A 88 0.24 26.77 -3.51
C ALA A 88 -0.19 28.10 -4.17
N ASP A 89 -1.23 28.07 -4.99
CA ASP A 89 -1.81 29.22 -5.68
C ASP A 89 -3.34 29.22 -5.53
N PRO A 90 -3.96 30.32 -5.06
CA PRO A 90 -5.40 30.40 -4.93
C PRO A 90 -6.13 30.21 -6.26
N TRP A 91 -5.50 30.62 -7.36
CA TRP A 91 -6.06 30.54 -8.70
C TRP A 91 -5.82 29.20 -9.37
N SER A 92 -5.09 28.26 -8.77
CA SER A 92 -4.79 26.95 -9.35
C SER A 92 -6.01 26.20 -9.88
N VAL A 93 -7.13 26.32 -9.18
CA VAL A 93 -8.44 25.75 -9.51
C VAL A 93 -9.49 26.85 -9.39
N VAL A 94 -10.36 26.90 -10.38
CA VAL A 94 -11.50 27.83 -10.41
C VAL A 94 -12.80 27.07 -10.58
N VAL A 95 -13.89 27.65 -10.07
CA VAL A 95 -15.24 27.17 -10.34
C VAL A 95 -15.54 27.35 -11.83
N ALA A 96 -16.01 26.28 -12.49
CA ALA A 96 -16.17 26.29 -13.93
C ALA A 96 -17.18 27.34 -14.43
N GLN A 97 -18.26 27.56 -13.68
CA GLN A 97 -19.36 28.47 -14.02
C GLN A 97 -19.03 29.94 -13.77
N THR A 98 -18.42 30.26 -12.63
CA THR A 98 -18.23 31.66 -12.19
C THR A 98 -16.80 32.16 -12.38
N GLY A 99 -15.83 31.27 -12.61
CA GLY A 99 -14.41 31.61 -12.73
C GLY A 99 -13.75 32.03 -11.41
N ARG A 100 -14.48 32.01 -10.28
CA ARG A 100 -13.92 32.37 -8.98
C ARG A 100 -12.88 31.34 -8.52
N PRO A 101 -11.86 31.76 -7.74
CA PRO A 101 -10.96 30.83 -7.05
C PRO A 101 -11.74 29.81 -6.23
N ALA A 102 -11.33 28.54 -6.32
CA ALA A 102 -11.91 27.48 -5.51
C ALA A 102 -11.48 27.62 -4.04
N THR A 103 -12.36 27.29 -3.09
CA THR A 103 -11.98 27.22 -1.67
C THR A 103 -11.12 25.99 -1.37
N LEU A 104 -10.54 25.89 -0.18
CA LEU A 104 -9.75 24.70 0.19
C LEU A 104 -10.55 23.40 0.11
N VAL A 105 -11.82 23.42 0.54
CA VAL A 105 -12.72 22.25 0.49
C VAL A 105 -13.00 21.88 -0.97
N GLU A 106 -13.22 22.88 -1.82
CA GLU A 106 -13.47 22.68 -3.25
C GLU A 106 -12.22 22.15 -3.99
N ARG A 107 -11.02 22.63 -3.64
CA ARG A 107 -9.75 22.07 -4.14
C ARG A 107 -9.56 20.64 -3.66
N THR A 108 -9.90 20.34 -2.40
CA THR A 108 -9.83 18.97 -1.84
C THR A 108 -10.74 18.02 -2.62
N TYR A 109 -11.96 18.47 -2.93
CA TYR A 109 -12.91 17.74 -3.76
C TYR A 109 -12.41 17.55 -5.20
N PHE A 110 -11.92 18.62 -5.84
CA PHE A 110 -11.31 18.59 -7.18
C PHE A 110 -10.19 17.56 -7.27
N VAL A 111 -9.18 17.65 -6.40
CA VAL A 111 -8.06 16.72 -6.40
C VAL A 111 -8.54 15.29 -6.15
N GLY A 112 -9.51 15.11 -5.26
CA GLY A 112 -10.06 13.79 -4.94
C GLY A 112 -10.69 13.11 -6.16
N TYR A 113 -11.62 13.79 -6.85
CA TYR A 113 -12.27 13.20 -8.01
C TYR A 113 -11.32 13.09 -9.21
N THR A 114 -10.35 14.00 -9.36
CA THR A 114 -9.35 13.93 -10.44
C THR A 114 -8.38 12.77 -10.22
N LEU A 115 -7.97 12.51 -8.97
CA LEU A 115 -7.11 11.38 -8.62
C LEU A 115 -7.75 10.05 -9.01
N PHE A 116 -9.06 9.92 -8.81
CA PHE A 116 -9.84 8.74 -9.22
C PHE A 116 -10.47 8.85 -10.61
N THR A 117 -9.95 9.75 -11.45
CA THR A 117 -10.29 9.88 -12.87
C THR A 117 -11.77 10.16 -13.17
N LEU A 118 -12.54 10.66 -12.20
CA LEU A 118 -13.99 10.88 -12.33
C LEU A 118 -14.32 12.13 -13.16
N GLY A 119 -13.60 13.24 -12.94
CA GLY A 119 -13.65 14.41 -13.81
C GLY A 119 -15.01 15.12 -13.94
N LEU A 120 -15.71 15.40 -12.82
CA LEU A 120 -17.10 15.92 -12.84
C LEU A 120 -17.29 17.27 -13.57
N GLY A 121 -16.24 18.09 -13.68
CA GLY A 121 -16.27 19.33 -14.47
C GLY A 121 -16.77 20.57 -13.74
N ASP A 122 -17.21 20.45 -12.48
CA ASP A 122 -17.64 21.59 -11.65
C ASP A 122 -16.49 22.57 -11.36
N TYR A 123 -15.26 22.04 -11.35
CA TYR A 123 -14.03 22.78 -11.12
C TYR A 123 -13.03 22.46 -12.24
N LYS A 124 -12.29 23.48 -12.65
CA LYS A 124 -11.27 23.37 -13.69
C LYS A 124 -9.95 24.01 -13.25
N PRO A 125 -8.80 23.42 -13.63
CA PRO A 125 -7.52 24.07 -13.43
C PRO A 125 -7.43 25.36 -14.28
N HIS A 126 -6.86 26.42 -13.72
CA HIS A 126 -6.80 27.72 -14.37
C HIS A 126 -5.45 27.95 -15.06
N GLY A 127 -5.41 27.86 -16.40
CA GLY A 127 -4.17 28.07 -17.16
C GLY A 127 -3.37 26.78 -17.39
N GLY A 128 -2.40 26.85 -18.31
CA GLY A 128 -1.73 25.66 -18.87
C GLY A 128 -0.95 24.83 -17.86
N THR A 129 -0.24 25.46 -16.92
CA THR A 129 0.55 24.74 -15.91
C THR A 129 -0.34 23.86 -15.02
N TRP A 130 -1.44 24.42 -14.51
CA TRP A 130 -2.36 23.71 -13.64
C TRP A 130 -3.14 22.62 -14.40
N GLN A 131 -3.41 22.83 -15.69
CA GLN A 131 -3.96 21.81 -16.58
C GLN A 131 -3.00 20.62 -16.69
N MET A 132 -1.72 20.86 -16.96
CA MET A 132 -0.73 19.78 -17.05
C MET A 132 -0.54 19.05 -15.71
N LEU A 133 -0.53 19.78 -14.59
CA LEU A 133 -0.49 19.16 -13.26
C LEU A 133 -1.72 18.29 -13.01
N SER A 134 -2.91 18.67 -13.49
CA SER A 134 -4.10 17.82 -13.36
C SER A 134 -3.98 16.48 -14.13
N VAL A 135 -3.26 16.46 -15.25
CA VAL A 135 -2.92 15.22 -15.97
C VAL A 135 -2.02 14.34 -15.11
N LEU A 136 -1.04 14.93 -14.42
CA LEU A 136 -0.17 14.19 -13.49
C LEU A 136 -0.94 13.66 -12.27
N VAL A 137 -1.96 14.37 -11.78
CA VAL A 137 -2.87 13.87 -10.73
C VAL A 137 -3.55 12.59 -11.21
N VAL A 138 -4.18 12.62 -12.39
CA VAL A 138 -4.83 11.45 -13.01
C VAL A 138 -3.84 10.29 -13.17
N ALA A 139 -2.66 10.56 -13.74
CA ALA A 139 -1.63 9.54 -13.96
C ALA A 139 -1.16 8.91 -12.64
N SER A 140 -1.01 9.71 -11.59
CA SER A 140 -0.61 9.22 -10.27
C SER A 140 -1.66 8.33 -9.61
N GLY A 141 -2.93 8.71 -9.68
CA GLY A 141 -4.02 7.92 -9.13
C GLY A 141 -4.22 6.61 -9.88
N LEU A 142 -4.17 6.65 -11.22
CA LEU A 142 -4.24 5.44 -12.04
C LEU A 142 -3.08 4.48 -11.71
N THR A 143 -1.85 4.99 -11.66
CA THR A 143 -0.66 4.20 -11.31
C THR A 143 -0.79 3.58 -9.92
N ALA A 144 -1.26 4.35 -8.93
CA ALA A 144 -1.47 3.85 -7.57
C ALA A 144 -2.52 2.74 -7.53
N VAL A 145 -3.68 2.93 -8.16
CA VAL A 145 -4.73 1.90 -8.20
C VAL A 145 -4.24 0.62 -8.89
N THR A 146 -3.56 0.75 -10.04
CA THR A 146 -3.00 -0.40 -10.76
C THR A 146 -1.98 -1.17 -9.91
N LEU A 147 -1.05 -0.47 -9.24
CA LEU A 147 -0.04 -1.10 -8.40
C LEU A 147 -0.64 -1.70 -7.12
N ILE A 148 -1.65 -1.06 -6.50
CA ILE A 148 -2.39 -1.61 -5.35
C ILE A 148 -3.00 -2.96 -5.73
N ILE A 149 -3.69 -3.04 -6.87
CA ILE A 149 -4.31 -4.29 -7.34
C ILE A 149 -3.23 -5.34 -7.62
N SER A 150 -2.16 -4.95 -8.31
CA SER A 150 -1.03 -5.83 -8.67
C SER A 150 -0.27 -6.34 -7.44
N TYR A 151 -0.34 -5.64 -6.31
CA TYR A 151 0.32 -6.01 -5.07
C TYR A 151 -0.56 -6.88 -4.16
N ILE A 152 -1.85 -6.58 -4.04
CA ILE A 152 -2.73 -7.29 -3.09
C ILE A 152 -2.82 -8.79 -3.42
N VAL A 153 -2.98 -9.15 -4.69
CA VAL A 153 -3.19 -10.55 -5.09
C VAL A 153 -1.96 -11.44 -4.77
N PRO A 154 -0.73 -11.10 -5.19
CA PRO A 154 0.45 -11.89 -4.85
C PRO A 154 0.70 -11.96 -3.34
N VAL A 155 0.47 -10.88 -2.60
CA VAL A 155 0.73 -10.87 -1.15
C VAL A 155 -0.25 -11.76 -0.38
N VAL A 156 -1.54 -11.74 -0.75
CA VAL A 156 -2.52 -12.64 -0.17
C VAL A 156 -2.17 -14.10 -0.49
N SER A 157 -1.76 -14.39 -1.72
CA SER A 157 -1.32 -15.72 -2.15
C SER A 157 -0.10 -16.20 -1.36
N ALA A 158 0.95 -15.37 -1.24
CA ALA A 158 2.15 -15.68 -0.47
C ALA A 158 1.83 -15.93 1.02
N ALA A 159 0.93 -15.14 1.61
CA ALA A 159 0.48 -15.33 2.98
C ALA A 159 -0.33 -16.62 3.17
N ALA A 160 -1.10 -17.05 2.18
CA ALA A 160 -1.80 -18.34 2.20
C ALA A 160 -0.81 -19.51 2.08
N GLN A 161 0.18 -19.42 1.18
CA GLN A 161 1.23 -20.42 1.02
C GLN A 161 2.07 -20.57 2.30
N ARG A 162 2.47 -19.48 2.96
CA ARG A 162 3.19 -19.52 4.25
C ARG A 162 2.36 -20.24 5.34
N ARG A 163 1.05 -19.97 5.42
CA ARG A 163 0.14 -20.64 6.36
C ARG A 163 0.02 -22.13 6.06
N ALA A 164 -0.11 -22.51 4.80
CA ALA A 164 -0.16 -23.91 4.37
C ALA A 164 1.14 -24.65 4.68
N LEU A 165 2.30 -24.03 4.43
CA LEU A 165 3.61 -24.58 4.79
C LEU A 165 3.76 -24.77 6.30
N ALA A 166 3.38 -23.76 7.10
CA ALA A 166 3.41 -23.85 8.56
C ALA A 166 2.48 -24.96 9.09
N ALA A 167 1.28 -25.09 8.53
CA ALA A 167 0.36 -26.18 8.88
C ALA A 167 0.93 -27.56 8.50
N HIS A 168 1.58 -27.67 7.33
CA HIS A 168 2.24 -28.91 6.89
C HIS A 168 3.39 -29.32 7.83
N LEU A 169 4.26 -28.36 8.20
CA LEU A 169 5.33 -28.59 9.17
C LEU A 169 4.78 -28.97 10.56
N ALA A 170 3.73 -28.29 11.02
CA ALA A 170 3.10 -28.59 12.30
C ALA A 170 2.44 -29.98 12.33
N ALA A 171 1.96 -30.48 11.19
CA ALA A 171 1.41 -31.83 11.06
C ALA A 171 2.50 -32.91 11.14
N LEU A 172 3.70 -32.65 10.59
CA LEU A 172 4.84 -33.57 10.67
C LEU A 172 5.33 -33.76 12.11
N GLY A 173 5.31 -32.71 12.93
CA GLY A 173 5.68 -32.77 14.34
C GLY A 173 6.08 -31.42 14.89
N ARG A 174 5.98 -31.24 16.21
CA ARG A 174 6.26 -29.95 16.88
C ARG A 174 7.74 -29.69 17.13
N SER A 175 8.58 -30.71 16.97
CA SER A 175 10.03 -30.62 17.08
C SER A 175 10.70 -31.63 16.14
N PRO A 176 11.97 -31.43 15.75
CA PRO A 176 12.68 -32.40 14.93
C PRO A 176 12.66 -33.82 15.51
N ARG A 177 12.74 -33.95 16.84
CA ARG A 177 12.63 -35.25 17.53
C ARG A 177 11.24 -35.87 17.40
N ASP A 178 10.18 -35.07 17.57
CA ASP A 178 8.79 -35.52 17.41
C ASP A 178 8.50 -35.96 15.96
N ILE A 179 9.06 -35.25 14.97
CA ILE A 179 8.98 -35.64 13.55
C ILE A 179 9.62 -37.01 13.33
N LEU A 180 10.84 -37.22 13.84
CA LEU A 180 11.53 -38.51 13.71
C LEU A 180 10.77 -39.63 14.43
N HIS A 181 10.28 -39.40 15.65
CA HIS A 181 9.49 -40.40 16.38
C HIS A 181 8.21 -40.78 15.65
N ARG A 182 7.49 -39.84 15.04
CA ARG A 182 6.26 -40.10 14.28
C ARG A 182 6.50 -40.78 12.94
N ALA A 183 7.65 -40.49 12.32
CA ALA A 183 8.02 -41.04 11.03
C ALA A 183 8.63 -42.45 11.12
N TRP A 184 9.06 -42.89 12.30
CA TRP A 184 9.66 -44.19 12.53
C TRP A 184 8.62 -45.32 12.43
N ASN A 185 8.81 -46.25 11.50
CA ASN A 185 7.92 -47.41 11.31
C ASN A 185 8.40 -48.69 12.01
N GLY A 186 9.44 -48.61 12.86
CA GLY A 186 10.07 -49.77 13.50
C GLY A 186 11.34 -50.27 12.79
N ARG A 187 11.62 -49.83 11.56
CA ARG A 187 12.80 -50.26 10.77
C ARG A 187 13.51 -49.11 10.06
N ASP A 188 12.77 -48.19 9.45
CA ASP A 188 13.30 -47.07 8.68
C ASP A 188 12.37 -45.83 8.73
N PHE A 189 12.72 -44.79 7.95
CA PHE A 189 11.99 -43.52 7.83
C PHE A 189 11.41 -43.29 6.42
N LYS A 190 11.15 -44.35 5.63
CA LYS A 190 10.71 -44.19 4.22
C LYS A 190 9.45 -43.34 4.05
N GLY A 191 8.57 -43.28 5.04
CA GLY A 191 7.39 -42.41 5.03
C GLY A 191 7.72 -40.90 5.09
N LEU A 192 8.92 -40.53 5.53
CA LEU A 192 9.37 -39.14 5.67
C LEU A 192 9.97 -38.57 4.38
N GLU A 193 10.61 -39.41 3.56
CA GLU A 193 11.26 -39.04 2.30
C GLU A 193 10.37 -38.21 1.35
N PRO A 194 9.13 -38.63 1.01
CA PRO A 194 8.26 -37.87 0.11
C PRO A 194 7.84 -36.51 0.72
N HIS A 195 7.72 -36.42 2.05
CA HIS A 195 7.42 -35.16 2.73
C HIS A 195 8.60 -34.19 2.69
N LEU A 196 9.83 -34.69 2.88
CA LEU A 196 11.05 -33.88 2.78
C LEU A 196 11.28 -33.37 1.35
N GLN A 197 11.08 -34.21 0.34
CA GLN A 197 11.18 -33.80 -1.06
C GLN A 197 10.16 -32.69 -1.40
N ALA A 198 8.91 -32.84 -0.95
CA ALA A 198 7.88 -31.83 -1.13
C ALA A 198 8.22 -30.51 -0.39
N LEU A 199 8.84 -30.59 0.79
CA LEU A 199 9.28 -29.45 1.57
C LEU A 199 10.41 -28.67 0.90
N VAL A 200 11.42 -29.35 0.36
CA VAL A 200 12.53 -28.70 -0.35
C VAL A 200 12.01 -27.85 -1.50
N GLY A 201 11.11 -28.38 -2.32
CA GLY A 201 10.52 -27.63 -3.44
C GLY A 201 9.70 -26.41 -3.00
N ARG A 202 8.98 -26.50 -1.88
CA ARG A 202 8.22 -25.36 -1.33
C ARG A 202 9.13 -24.31 -0.68
N LEU A 203 10.22 -24.72 -0.04
CA LEU A 203 11.17 -23.81 0.60
C LEU A 203 11.99 -23.03 -0.43
N THR A 204 12.43 -23.67 -1.52
CA THR A 204 13.12 -22.97 -2.62
C THR A 204 12.20 -21.97 -3.30
N GLN A 205 10.92 -22.29 -3.50
CA GLN A 205 9.93 -21.37 -4.05
C GLN A 205 9.65 -20.16 -3.14
N GLN A 206 9.73 -20.31 -1.81
CA GLN A 206 9.55 -19.20 -0.87
C GLN A 206 10.82 -18.38 -0.59
N ALA A 207 11.99 -18.90 -0.95
CA ALA A 207 13.27 -18.23 -0.77
C ALA A 207 13.59 -17.23 -1.90
N GLN A 208 12.87 -17.30 -3.03
CA GLN A 208 12.91 -16.35 -4.14
C GLN A 208 11.96 -15.19 -3.90
#